data_AF-A0A3N4JMK8-F1
#
_entry.id   AF-A0A3N4JMK8-F1
#
_cell.length_a   1.000
_cell.length_b   1.000
_cell.length_c   1.000
_cell.angle_alpha   90.00
_cell.angle_beta   90.00
_cell.angle_gamma   90.00
#
_symmetry.space_group_name_H-M   'P 1'
#
loop_
_entity.id
_entity.type
_entity.pdbx_description
1 polymer ?
#
loop_
_entity_poly.entity_id
_entity_poly.type
_entity_poly.pdbx_seq_one_letter_code
_entity_poly.pdbx_strand_id
1 'polypeptide(L)'
;MTAEEGAFNTKMSGYRIAVEHSFGKVVKLWSFLAFKNSLQIGLSPIGTYYAIAVLLTNLHTCLYSSQISLQFKVTPPSVNHYFCLEF
;
A
#
# COMPACT_ATOMS: atom_id res chain seq x y z
N MET A 1 -8.97 19.79 -23.66
CA MET A 1 -9.46 18.74 -22.74
C MET A 1 -10.97 18.82 -22.79
N THR A 2 -11.62 17.78 -23.29
CA THR A 2 -13.08 17.71 -23.29
C THR A 2 -13.60 17.61 -21.86
N ALA A 3 -14.87 17.98 -21.63
CA ALA A 3 -15.46 17.88 -20.29
C ALA A 3 -15.44 16.43 -19.75
N GLU A 4 -15.59 15.46 -20.65
CA GLU A 4 -15.53 14.03 -20.36
C GLU A 4 -14.13 13.58 -19.93
N GLU A 5 -13.08 14.00 -20.65
CA GLU A 5 -11.68 13.75 -20.28
C GLU A 5 -11.35 14.36 -18.91
N GLY A 6 -11.83 15.57 -18.64
CA GLY A 6 -11.62 16.25 -17.36
C GLY A 6 -12.27 15.50 -16.19
N ALA A 7 -13.51 15.04 -16.36
CA ALA A 7 -14.22 14.24 -15.37
C ALA A 7 -13.51 12.88 -15.13
N PHE A 8 -13.06 12.23 -16.21
CA PHE A 8 -12.33 10.97 -16.13
C PHE A 8 -11.00 11.11 -15.40
N ASN A 9 -10.20 12.13 -15.75
CA ASN A 9 -8.91 12.42 -15.11
C ASN A 9 -9.08 12.73 -13.62
N THR A 10 -10.12 13.49 -13.26
CA THR A 10 -10.44 13.80 -11.86
C THR A 10 -10.70 12.52 -11.08
N LYS A 11 -11.55 11.63 -11.60
CA LYS A 11 -11.83 10.32 -10.98
C LYS A 11 -10.57 9.46 -10.86
N MET A 12 -9.78 9.34 -11.93
CA MET A 12 -8.58 8.50 -11.95
C MET A 12 -7.48 8.99 -11.01
N SER A 13 -7.34 10.32 -10.84
CA SER A 13 -6.33 10.88 -9.95
C SER A 13 -6.52 10.44 -8.49
N GLY A 14 -7.76 10.32 -8.01
CA GLY A 14 -8.05 9.84 -6.66
C GLY A 14 -7.55 8.42 -6.41
N TYR A 15 -7.78 7.50 -7.37
CA TYR A 15 -7.27 6.13 -7.28
C TYR A 15 -5.74 6.08 -7.30
N ARG A 16 -5.11 6.87 -8.17
CA ARG A 16 -3.65 6.95 -8.24
C ARG A 16 -3.05 7.44 -6.93
N ILE A 17 -3.62 8.48 -6.33
CA ILE A 17 -3.19 9.02 -5.04
C ILE A 17 -3.26 7.93 -3.95
N ALA A 18 -4.35 7.17 -3.88
CA ALA A 18 -4.49 6.07 -2.92
C ALA A 18 -3.38 5.01 -3.09
N VAL A 19 -3.11 4.63 -4.34
CA VAL A 19 -2.07 3.67 -4.70
C VAL A 19 -0.67 4.19 -4.33
N GLU A 20 -0.33 5.42 -4.72
CA GLU A 20 0.97 6.04 -4.40
C GLU A 20 1.20 6.16 -2.88
N HIS A 21 0.16 6.53 -2.12
CA HIS A 21 0.23 6.53 -0.66
C HIS A 21 0.55 5.15 -0.09
N SER A 22 -0.05 4.08 -0.63
CA SER A 22 0.23 2.71 -0.18
C SER A 22 1.69 2.30 -0.44
N PHE A 23 2.22 2.60 -1.64
CA PHE A 23 3.63 2.38 -1.97
C PHE A 23 4.56 3.15 -1.04
N GLY A 24 4.26 4.44 -0.82
CA GLY A 24 5.03 5.29 0.07
C GLY A 24 5.06 4.77 1.51
N LYS A 25 3.93 4.25 2.02
CA LYS A 25 3.88 3.65 3.36
C LYS A 25 4.74 2.39 3.48
N VAL A 26 4.67 1.49 2.50
CA VAL A 26 5.47 0.26 2.48
C VAL A 26 6.96 0.61 2.52
N VAL A 27 7.42 1.48 1.63
CA VAL A 27 8.84 1.87 1.58
C VAL A 27 9.27 2.63 2.83
N LYS A 28 8.39 3.43 3.45
CA LYS A 28 8.68 4.15 4.69
C LYS A 28 8.88 3.21 5.88
N LEU A 29 8.05 2.17 6.00
CA LEU A 29 8.18 1.18 7.08
C LEU A 29 9.34 0.21 6.84
N TRP A 30 9.58 -0.14 5.58
CA TRP A 30 10.54 -1.17 5.17
C TRP A 30 11.59 -0.57 4.23
N SER A 31 12.40 0.34 4.76
CA SER A 31 13.34 1.17 3.99
C SER A 31 14.36 0.37 3.16
N PHE A 32 14.69 -0.85 3.58
CA PHE A 32 15.57 -1.73 2.82
C PHE A 32 15.04 -2.03 1.40
N LEU A 33 13.72 -2.00 1.18
CA LEU A 33 13.12 -2.19 -0.14
C LEU A 33 13.43 -1.05 -1.11
N ALA A 34 13.77 0.14 -0.63
CA ALA A 34 14.24 1.24 -1.46
C ALA A 34 15.74 1.18 -1.77
N PHE A 35 16.48 0.24 -1.17
CA PHE A 35 17.92 0.16 -1.37
C PHE A 35 18.28 -0.53 -2.69
N LYS A 36 18.31 0.26 -3.76
CA LYS A 36 18.54 -0.19 -5.14
C LYS A 36 19.89 -0.88 -5.35
N ASN A 37 20.90 -0.55 -4.53
CA ASN A 37 22.25 -1.08 -4.71
C ASN A 37 22.38 -2.53 -4.22
N SER A 38 21.56 -2.97 -3.26
CA SER A 38 21.56 -4.36 -2.77
C SER A 38 20.45 -5.23 -3.38
N LEU A 39 19.41 -4.60 -3.92
CA LEU A 39 18.24 -5.28 -4.47
C LEU A 39 18.28 -5.23 -6.00
N GLN A 40 18.81 -6.29 -6.61
CA GLN A 40 18.89 -6.45 -8.05
C GLN A 40 17.88 -7.50 -8.53
N ILE A 41 17.11 -7.16 -9.56
CA ILE A 41 16.13 -8.06 -10.19
C ILE A 41 16.90 -9.25 -10.77
N GLY A 42 16.46 -10.47 -10.45
CA GLY A 42 17.11 -11.71 -10.89
C GLY A 42 18.25 -12.21 -9.99
N LEU A 43 18.77 -11.37 -9.09
CA LEU A 43 19.81 -11.73 -8.12
C LEU A 43 19.33 -11.72 -6.68
N SER A 44 18.18 -11.10 -6.43
CA SER A 44 17.52 -11.05 -5.14
C SER A 44 16.02 -11.25 -5.30
N PRO A 45 15.34 -11.90 -4.34
CA PRO A 45 13.91 -12.18 -4.42
C PRO A 45 13.08 -10.95 -4.01
N ILE A 46 13.25 -9.85 -4.75
CA ILE A 46 12.62 -8.53 -4.47
C ILE A 46 11.10 -8.65 -4.42
N GLY A 47 10.51 -9.42 -5.33
CA GLY A 47 9.06 -9.63 -5.37
C GLY A 47 8.53 -10.26 -4.08
N THR A 48 9.23 -11.27 -3.56
CA THR A 48 8.89 -11.93 -2.29
C THR A 48 9.05 -10.98 -1.11
N TYR A 49 10.16 -10.23 -1.05
CA TYR A 49 10.39 -9.25 0.02
C TYR A 49 9.30 -8.16 0.03
N TYR A 50 8.93 -7.67 -1.15
CA TYR A 50 7.88 -6.66 -1.28
C TYR A 50 6.52 -7.22 -0.87
N ALA A 51 6.16 -8.45 -1.28
CA ALA A 51 4.91 -9.09 -0.88
C ALA A 51 4.80 -9.27 0.64
N ILE A 52 5.87 -9.74 1.29
CA ILE A 52 5.94 -9.87 2.76
C ILE A 52 5.81 -8.50 3.42
N ALA A 53 6.50 -7.48 2.92
CA ALA A 53 6.42 -6.13 3.45
C ALA A 53 5.02 -5.51 3.31
N VAL A 54 4.30 -5.78 2.21
CA VAL A 54 2.90 -5.39 2.05
C VAL A 54 2.02 -6.07 3.10
N LEU A 55 2.18 -7.39 3.30
CA LEU A 55 1.45 -8.12 4.33
C LEU A 55 1.67 -7.52 5.73
N LEU A 56 2.93 -7.30 6.10
CA LEU A 56 3.28 -6.70 7.40
C LEU A 56 2.79 -5.25 7.52
N THR A 57 2.77 -4.49 6.42
CA THR A 57 2.21 -3.13 6.38
C THR A 57 0.70 -3.14 6.61
N ASN A 58 -0.02 -4.10 6.04
CA ASN A 58 -1.45 -4.27 6.26
C ASN A 58 -1.74 -4.63 7.72
N LEU A 59 -0.94 -5.51 8.32
CA LEU A 59 -1.05 -5.83 9.75
C LEU A 59 -0.78 -4.63 10.65
N HIS A 60 0.28 -3.88 10.37
CA HIS A 60 0.54 -2.62 11.07
C HIS A 60 -0.64 -1.65 10.92
N THR A 61 -1.31 -1.63 9.77
CA THR A 61 -2.51 -0.81 9.55
C THR A 61 -3.70 -1.30 10.37
N CYS A 62 -3.91 -2.61 10.48
CA CYS A 62 -4.97 -3.20 11.30
C CYS A 62 -4.78 -2.86 12.78
N LEU A 63 -3.53 -2.91 13.28
CA LEU A 63 -3.21 -2.69 14.70
C LEU A 63 -3.19 -1.21 15.10
N TYR A 64 -2.64 -0.34 14.25
CA TYR A 64 -2.34 1.06 14.62
C TYR A 64 -3.10 2.08 13.77
N SER A 65 -3.98 1.63 12.89
CA SER A 65 -4.57 2.48 11.85
C SER A 65 -3.52 3.13 10.94
N SER A 66 -3.94 4.08 10.12
CA SER A 66 -3.03 4.87 9.29
C SER A 66 -3.61 6.21 8.90
N GLN A 67 -2.73 7.16 8.56
CA GLN A 67 -3.15 8.43 7.98
C GLN A 67 -3.91 8.23 6.65
N ILE A 68 -3.55 7.21 5.87
CA ILE A 68 -4.23 6.85 4.61
C ILE A 68 -5.67 6.43 4.91
N SER A 69 -5.87 5.50 5.83
CA SER A 69 -7.19 5.01 6.21
C SER A 69 -8.09 6.15 6.76
N LEU A 70 -7.50 7.10 7.49
CA LEU A 70 -8.20 8.32 7.92
C LEU A 70 -8.57 9.24 6.75
N GLN A 71 -7.65 9.49 5.82
CA GLN A 71 -7.87 10.34 4.64
C GLN A 71 -9.00 9.80 3.74
N PHE A 72 -9.05 8.48 3.56
CA PHE A 72 -10.08 7.81 2.76
C PHE A 72 -11.32 7.42 3.57
N LYS A 73 -11.35 7.72 4.88
CA LYS A 73 -12.44 7.38 5.81
C LYS A 73 -12.79 5.88 5.80
N VAL A 74 -11.77 5.04 5.70
CA VAL A 74 -11.89 3.58 5.73
C VAL A 74 -11.37 3.09 7.07
N THR A 75 -12.19 2.36 7.82
CA THR A 75 -11.74 1.71 9.06
C THR A 75 -10.98 0.43 8.70
N PRO A 76 -9.73 0.26 9.15
CA PRO A 76 -9.00 -0.99 8.94
C PRO A 76 -9.72 -2.17 9.62
N PRO A 77 -9.68 -3.37 9.02
CA PRO A 77 -10.23 -4.56 9.67
C PRO A 77 -9.39 -4.93 10.90
N SER A 78 -9.94 -5.81 11.74
CA SER A 78 -9.15 -6.48 12.77
C SER A 78 -8.15 -7.44 12.13
N VAL A 79 -7.07 -7.78 12.85
CA VAL A 79 -6.08 -8.76 12.37
C VAL A 79 -6.72 -10.12 12.09
N ASN A 80 -7.65 -10.56 12.94
CA ASN A 80 -8.35 -11.84 12.77
C ASN A 80 -9.18 -11.83 11.48
N HIS A 81 -9.93 -10.75 11.24
CA HIS A 81 -10.72 -10.61 10.02
C HIS A 81 -9.83 -10.53 8.77
N TYR A 82 -8.71 -9.81 8.85
CA TYR A 82 -7.76 -9.69 7.74
C TYR A 82 -7.13 -11.03 7.33
N PHE A 83 -6.84 -11.91 8.29
CA PHE A 83 -6.32 -13.25 8.03
C PHE A 83 -7.39 -14.33 7.88
N CYS A 84 -8.68 -13.97 7.96
CA CYS A 84 -9.79 -14.92 7.98
C CYS A 84 -9.63 -16.01 9.08
N LEU A 85 -9.18 -15.63 10.28
CA LEU A 85 -8.97 -16.52 11.43
C LEU A 85 -10.21 -16.70 12.31
N GLU A 86 -11.41 -16.46 11.78
CA GLU A 86 -12.65 -16.72 12.51
C GLU A 86 -12.93 -18.23 12.51
N PHE A 87 -12.86 -18.86 13.69
CA PHE A 87 -13.22 -20.26 13.93
C PHE A 87 -14.68 -20.39 14.37
#